data_AF-A0A379VXP2-F1
#
_entry.id   AF-A0A379VXP2-F1
#
_cell.length_a   1.000
_cell.length_b   1.000
_cell.length_c   1.000
_cell.angle_alpha   90.00
_cell.angle_beta   90.00
_cell.angle_gamma   90.00
#
_symmetry.space_group_name_H-M   'P 1'
#
loop_
_entity.id
_entity.type
_entity.pdbx_description
1 polymer ?
#
loop_
_entity_poly.entity_id
_entity_poly.type
_entity_poly.pdbx_seq_one_letter_code
_entity_poly.pdbx_strand_id
1 'polypeptide(L)'
;MAIYRLPEQLDQLSDEQSSERHNVVKTELDALNEVISYAEDRRRSTSAFQRRGYEELYRHGFGKTVVIDTEYSGRQVLRTSQATCDYASTKLGYATPNSPIGRLCRQAQIGLKSESNQWGRYTIVEIRNLLVLAVLKRHRTSRIFR
;
A
#
# COMPACT_ATOMS: atom_id res chain seq x y z
N MET A 1 -3.12 12.69 10.20
CA MET A 1 -2.25 12.87 11.38
C MET A 1 -1.97 11.51 11.98
N ALA A 2 -0.70 11.15 12.23
CA ALA A 2 -0.39 9.96 13.01
C ALA A 2 -0.70 10.27 14.48
N ILE A 3 -1.69 9.58 15.05
CA ILE A 3 -2.03 9.72 16.47
C ILE A 3 -0.92 9.03 17.25
N TYR A 4 0.08 9.79 17.70
CA TYR A 4 1.03 9.30 18.68
C TYR A 4 0.30 9.16 20.01
N ARG A 5 0.27 7.93 20.53
CA ARG A 5 -0.28 7.61 21.85
C ARG A 5 0.84 7.25 22.80
N LEU A 6 0.73 7.71 24.03
CA LEU A 6 1.64 7.37 25.11
C LEU A 6 1.51 5.88 25.46
N PRO A 7 2.54 5.23 26.03
CA PRO A 7 2.49 3.81 26.40
C PRO A 7 1.29 3.43 27.25
N GLU A 8 0.90 4.29 28.19
CA GLU A 8 -0.26 4.11 29.08
C GLU A 8 -1.61 4.13 28.34
N GLN A 9 -1.65 4.73 27.15
CA GLN A 9 -2.84 4.75 26.27
C GLN A 9 -2.87 3.56 25.31
N LEU A 10 -1.82 2.75 25.28
CA LEU A 10 -1.82 1.46 24.55
C LEU A 10 -2.57 0.40 25.36
N ASP A 11 -2.48 0.46 26.69
CA ASP A 11 -3.21 -0.44 27.61
C ASP A 11 -4.73 -0.20 27.61
N GLN A 12 -5.19 0.92 27.02
CA GLN A 12 -6.61 1.27 26.85
C GLN A 12 -7.17 0.86 25.47
N LEU A 13 -6.38 0.19 24.61
CA LEU A 13 -6.89 -0.34 23.35
C LEU A 13 -7.71 -1.60 23.64
N SER A 14 -8.94 -1.65 23.11
CA SER A 14 -9.69 -2.90 23.13
C SER A 14 -8.97 -3.95 22.28
N ASP A 15 -9.07 -5.22 22.69
CA ASP A 15 -8.50 -6.35 21.95
C ASP A 15 -9.01 -6.39 20.51
N GLU A 16 -10.26 -5.99 20.28
CA GLU A 16 -10.86 -5.84 18.96
C GLU A 16 -10.10 -4.83 18.08
N GLN A 17 -9.80 -3.63 18.59
CA GLN A 17 -9.04 -2.62 17.85
C GLN A 17 -7.60 -3.06 17.55
N SER A 18 -7.00 -3.85 18.46
CA SER A 18 -5.68 -4.45 18.24
C SER A 18 -5.72 -5.51 17.13
N SER A 19 -6.74 -6.37 17.16
CA SER A 19 -6.94 -7.43 16.16
C SER A 19 -7.23 -6.90 14.77
N GLU A 20 -8.05 -5.84 14.65
CA GLU A 20 -8.35 -5.17 13.39
C GLU A 20 -7.10 -4.55 12.76
N ARG A 21 -6.31 -3.83 13.57
CA ARG A 21 -5.03 -3.26 13.12
C ARG A 21 -4.06 -4.36 12.69
N HIS A 22 -3.99 -5.46 13.43
CA HIS A 22 -3.16 -6.59 13.08
C HIS A 22 -3.55 -7.17 11.71
N ASN A 23 -4.85 -7.38 11.48
CA ASN A 23 -5.36 -7.88 10.21
C ASN A 23 -5.08 -6.93 9.05
N VAL A 24 -5.23 -5.61 9.28
CA VAL A 24 -4.87 -4.59 8.29
C VAL A 24 -3.39 -4.67 7.94
N VAL A 25 -2.51 -4.68 8.94
CA VAL A 25 -1.05 -4.78 8.71
C VAL A 25 -0.69 -6.06 7.98
N LYS A 26 -1.28 -7.20 8.37
CA LYS A 26 -1.06 -8.49 7.70
C LYS A 26 -1.47 -8.42 6.23
N THR A 27 -2.66 -7.89 5.94
CA THR A 27 -3.17 -7.76 4.57
C THR A 27 -2.26 -6.86 3.72
N GLU A 28 -1.77 -5.75 4.27
CA GLU A 28 -0.84 -4.88 3.55
C GLU A 28 0.52 -5.54 3.32
N LEU A 29 1.03 -6.33 4.28
CA LEU A 29 2.27 -7.10 4.11
C LEU A 29 2.12 -8.21 3.06
N ASP A 30 0.97 -8.89 3.03
CA ASP A 30 0.66 -9.91 2.02
C ASP A 30 0.59 -9.28 0.62
N ALA A 31 -0.06 -8.11 0.50
CA ALA A 31 -0.07 -7.35 -0.75
C ALA A 31 1.34 -6.91 -1.17
N LEU A 32 2.17 -6.43 -0.24
CA LEU A 32 3.56 -6.07 -0.53
C LEU A 32 4.37 -7.29 -1.00
N ASN A 33 4.20 -8.45 -0.37
CA ASN A 33 4.86 -9.68 -0.78
C ASN A 33 4.47 -10.09 -2.22
N GLU A 34 3.19 -9.99 -2.59
CA GLU A 34 2.71 -10.28 -3.95
C GLU A 34 3.38 -9.33 -4.97
N VAL A 35 3.41 -8.03 -4.68
CA VAL A 35 4.04 -7.02 -5.56
C VAL A 35 5.54 -7.23 -5.71
N ILE A 36 6.25 -7.47 -4.61
CA ILE A 36 7.70 -7.67 -4.59
C ILE A 36 8.08 -8.96 -5.32
N SER A 37 7.32 -10.03 -5.13
CA SER A 37 7.56 -11.31 -5.82
C SER A 37 7.39 -11.16 -7.32
N TYR A 38 6.32 -10.50 -7.76
CA TYR A 38 6.12 -10.19 -9.18
C TYR A 38 7.27 -9.36 -9.76
N ALA A 39 7.69 -8.31 -9.04
CA ALA A 39 8.80 -7.45 -9.48
C ALA A 39 10.13 -8.22 -9.56
N GLU A 40 10.36 -9.17 -8.65
CA GLU A 40 11.54 -10.03 -8.65
C GLU A 40 11.63 -10.93 -9.88
N ASP A 41 10.51 -11.52 -10.30
CA ASP A 41 10.48 -12.36 -11.50
C ASP A 41 10.69 -11.52 -12.76
N ARG A 42 10.05 -10.34 -12.83
CA ARG A 42 10.14 -9.45 -13.99
C ARG A 42 11.51 -8.84 -14.16
N ARG A 43 12.18 -8.34 -13.11
CA ARG A 43 13.53 -7.75 -13.23
C ARG A 43 14.59 -8.71 -13.79
N ARG A 44 14.36 -10.02 -13.72
CA ARG A 44 15.25 -11.07 -14.25
C ARG A 44 14.99 -11.41 -15.73
N SER A 45 13.79 -11.08 -16.24
CA SER A 45 13.27 -11.55 -17.53
C SER A 45 12.99 -10.44 -18.55
N THR A 46 13.17 -9.19 -18.15
CA THR A 46 12.78 -7.99 -18.90
C THR A 46 13.97 -7.26 -19.54
N SER A 47 13.69 -6.40 -20.54
CA SER A 47 14.71 -5.59 -21.19
C SER A 47 15.37 -4.61 -20.22
N ALA A 48 16.60 -4.17 -20.53
CA ALA A 48 17.35 -3.25 -19.67
C ALA A 48 16.60 -1.95 -19.32
N PHE A 49 15.74 -1.46 -20.23
CA PHE A 49 14.94 -0.25 -20.01
C PHE A 49 13.81 -0.49 -18.99
N GLN A 50 13.04 -1.56 -19.18
CA GLN A 50 11.93 -1.93 -18.30
C GLN A 50 12.42 -2.41 -16.92
N ARG A 51 13.62 -2.96 -16.85
CA ARG A 51 14.25 -3.47 -15.63
C ARG A 51 14.32 -2.44 -14.51
N ARG A 52 14.61 -1.16 -14.83
CA ARG A 52 14.72 -0.08 -13.84
C ARG A 52 13.42 0.13 -13.07
N GLY A 53 12.29 0.17 -13.77
CA GLY A 53 10.98 0.32 -13.13
C GLY A 53 10.64 -0.85 -12.21
N TYR A 54 10.97 -2.09 -12.63
CA TYR A 54 10.79 -3.26 -11.78
C TYR A 54 11.79 -3.34 -10.61
N GLU A 55 12.99 -2.78 -10.73
CA GLU A 55 13.94 -2.64 -9.62
C GLU A 55 13.44 -1.67 -8.55
N GLU A 56 12.84 -0.54 -8.96
CA GLU A 56 12.17 0.38 -8.03
C GLU A 56 10.97 -0.27 -7.35
N LEU A 57 10.13 -0.98 -8.12
CA LEU A 57 8.99 -1.70 -7.57
C LEU A 57 9.42 -2.80 -6.59
N TYR A 58 10.49 -3.54 -6.90
CA TYR A 58 11.06 -4.55 -6.00
C TYR A 58 11.63 -3.94 -4.72
N ARG A 59 12.21 -2.74 -4.80
CA ARG A 59 12.80 -2.05 -3.64
C ARG A 59 11.73 -1.48 -2.71
N HIS A 60 10.64 -0.94 -3.26
CA HIS A 60 9.70 -0.11 -2.51
C HIS A 60 8.27 -0.65 -2.44
N GLY A 61 7.89 -1.62 -3.28
CA GLY A 61 6.50 -2.07 -3.40
C GLY A 61 5.59 -0.89 -3.74
N PHE A 62 4.63 -0.58 -2.87
CA PHE A 62 3.81 0.63 -2.93
C PHE A 62 3.99 1.47 -1.67
N GLY A 63 3.86 2.79 -1.79
CA GLY A 63 4.14 3.72 -0.69
C GLY A 63 2.89 4.26 0.01
N LYS A 64 1.74 4.25 -0.68
CA LYS A 64 0.49 4.81 -0.16
C LYS A 64 -0.68 3.89 -0.49
N THR A 65 -1.49 3.60 0.52
CA THR A 65 -2.79 2.94 0.39
C THR A 65 -3.87 3.93 0.80
N VAL A 66 -4.91 4.04 -0.01
CA VAL A 66 -6.07 4.91 0.22
C VAL A 66 -7.31 4.01 0.24
N VAL A 67 -8.07 4.09 1.33
CA VAL A 67 -9.35 3.39 1.46
C VAL A 67 -10.46 4.39 1.20
N ILE A 68 -11.36 4.04 0.30
CA ILE A 68 -12.52 4.85 -0.06
C ILE A 68 -13.80 4.06 0.17
N ASP A 69 -14.83 4.72 0.69
CA ASP A 69 -16.19 4.19 0.67
C ASP A 69 -16.90 4.80 -0.54
N THR A 70 -17.44 3.94 -1.41
CA THR A 70 -18.11 4.34 -2.66
C THR A 70 -19.59 3.97 -2.62
N GLU A 71 -20.38 4.68 -3.41
CA GLU A 71 -21.81 4.43 -3.57
C GLU A 71 -22.09 3.10 -4.30
N TYR A 72 -21.34 2.84 -5.37
CA TYR A 72 -21.64 1.71 -6.28
C TYR A 72 -20.95 0.40 -5.90
N SER A 73 -19.80 0.46 -5.23
CA SER A 73 -18.94 -0.71 -5.01
C SER A 73 -18.50 -0.89 -3.56
N GLY A 74 -19.09 -0.13 -2.63
CA GLY A 74 -18.76 -0.17 -1.21
C GLY A 74 -17.31 0.22 -0.92
N ARG A 75 -16.71 -0.42 0.08
CA ARG A 75 -15.34 -0.09 0.50
C ARG A 75 -14.30 -0.64 -0.48
N GLN A 76 -13.44 0.23 -0.99
CA GLN A 76 -12.36 -0.09 -1.93
C GLN A 76 -11.00 0.26 -1.31
N VAL A 77 -9.99 -0.57 -1.58
CA VAL A 77 -8.60 -0.36 -1.13
C VAL A 77 -7.72 -0.13 -2.34
N LEU A 78 -7.21 1.10 -2.47
CA LEU A 78 -6.43 1.56 -3.61
C LEU A 78 -4.97 1.73 -3.21
N ARG A 79 -4.04 1.16 -3.97
CA ARG A 79 -2.60 1.16 -3.67
C ARG A 79 -1.84 1.85 -4.79
N THR A 80 -0.86 2.67 -4.44
CA THR A 80 -0.06 3.38 -5.44
C THR A 80 1.42 3.36 -5.08
N SER A 81 2.24 2.98 -6.06
CA SER A 81 3.70 3.12 -6.00
C SER A 81 4.16 4.39 -6.69
N GLN A 82 5.40 4.79 -6.38
CA GLN A 82 6.13 5.78 -7.17
C GLN A 82 6.87 5.15 -8.36
N ALA A 83 7.03 3.83 -8.38
CA ALA A 83 7.70 3.12 -9.47
C ALA A 83 6.93 3.27 -10.78
N THR A 84 7.62 3.72 -11.83
CA THR A 84 7.09 3.78 -13.19
C THR A 84 7.39 2.46 -13.90
N CYS A 85 6.51 1.46 -13.71
CA CYS A 85 6.59 0.17 -14.39
C CYS A 85 5.19 -0.35 -14.76
N ASP A 86 5.16 -1.33 -15.67
CA ASP A 86 3.94 -1.97 -16.17
C ASP A 86 3.42 -3.05 -15.20
N TYR A 87 3.27 -2.68 -13.92
CA TYR A 87 2.55 -3.49 -12.95
C TYR A 87 1.14 -2.93 -12.77
N ALA A 88 0.15 -3.78 -12.98
CA ALA A 88 -1.25 -3.48 -12.73
C ALA A 88 -1.91 -4.71 -12.09
N SER A 89 -2.66 -4.50 -11.02
CA SER A 89 -3.41 -5.57 -10.35
C SER A 89 -4.74 -5.00 -9.85
N THR A 90 -5.84 -5.44 -10.45
CA THR A 90 -7.19 -5.09 -10.02
C THR A 90 -7.51 -5.72 -8.66
N LYS A 91 -7.04 -6.96 -8.43
CA LYS A 91 -7.20 -7.69 -7.16
C LYS A 91 -6.60 -6.93 -5.97
N LEU A 92 -5.41 -6.34 -6.13
CA LEU A 92 -4.75 -5.57 -5.08
C LEU A 92 -5.14 -4.09 -5.07
N GLY A 93 -5.99 -3.65 -5.99
CA GLY A 93 -6.30 -2.24 -6.22
C GLY A 93 -5.06 -1.40 -6.55
N TYR A 94 -4.05 -2.02 -7.19
CA TYR A 94 -2.80 -1.36 -7.51
C TYR A 94 -2.96 -0.45 -8.74
N ALA A 95 -2.43 0.76 -8.62
CA ALA A 95 -2.41 1.76 -9.65
C ALA A 95 -1.01 2.35 -9.87
N THR A 96 -0.67 2.58 -11.14
CA THR A 96 0.54 3.32 -11.50
C THR A 96 0.38 4.80 -11.15
N PRO A 97 1.49 5.50 -10.82
CA PRO A 97 1.42 6.85 -10.26
C PRO A 97 0.68 7.90 -11.12
N ASN A 98 0.69 7.75 -12.44
CA ASN A 98 0.07 8.70 -13.37
C ASN A 98 -1.34 8.30 -13.84
N SER A 99 -1.82 7.11 -13.45
CA SER A 99 -3.20 6.71 -13.71
C SER A 99 -4.21 7.60 -12.96
N PRO A 100 -5.49 7.65 -13.36
CA PRO A 100 -6.53 8.37 -12.60
C PRO A 100 -6.56 7.99 -11.11
N ILE A 101 -6.46 6.68 -10.80
CA ILE A 101 -6.40 6.17 -9.43
C ILE A 101 -5.10 6.60 -8.74
N GLY A 102 -3.96 6.56 -9.42
CA GLY A 102 -2.68 7.02 -8.85
C GLY A 102 -2.68 8.51 -8.53
N ARG A 103 -3.29 9.33 -9.39
CA ARG A 103 -3.48 10.78 -9.16
C ARG A 103 -4.41 11.05 -7.99
N LEU A 104 -5.53 10.33 -7.90
CA LEU A 104 -6.42 10.37 -6.73
C LEU A 104 -5.63 10.03 -5.46
N CYS A 105 -4.89 8.92 -5.46
CA CYS A 105 -4.14 8.49 -4.28
C CYS A 105 -3.11 9.54 -3.86
N ARG A 106 -2.47 10.25 -4.79
CA ARG A 106 -1.56 11.37 -4.46
C ARG A 106 -2.28 12.53 -3.78
N GLN A 107 -3.44 12.93 -4.30
CA GLN A 107 -4.22 14.08 -3.81
C GLN A 107 -5.11 13.74 -2.60
N ALA A 108 -5.28 12.46 -2.29
CA ALA A 108 -6.14 11.96 -1.24
C ALA A 108 -5.87 12.62 0.13
N GLN A 109 -6.95 13.13 0.73
CA GLN A 109 -7.00 13.65 2.10
C GLN A 109 -8.14 12.93 2.85
N ILE A 110 -7.92 12.58 4.12
CA ILE A 110 -8.94 11.92 4.95
C ILE A 110 -10.17 12.84 5.06
N GLY A 111 -11.36 12.28 4.88
CA GLY A 111 -12.63 12.98 4.91
C GLY A 111 -13.00 13.69 3.59
N LEU A 112 -12.12 13.67 2.58
CA LEU A 112 -12.44 14.22 1.27
C LEU A 112 -13.65 13.49 0.68
N LYS A 113 -14.67 14.26 0.29
CA LYS A 113 -15.86 13.79 -0.41
C LYS A 113 -15.83 14.27 -1.84
N SER A 114 -16.16 13.40 -2.78
CA SER A 114 -16.19 13.73 -4.20
C SER A 114 -17.13 12.77 -4.94
N GLU A 115 -17.25 12.95 -6.25
CA GLU A 115 -18.12 12.17 -7.13
C GLU A 115 -17.37 11.77 -8.38
N SER A 116 -17.60 10.56 -8.87
CA SER A 116 -17.07 10.11 -10.16
C SER A 116 -18.01 9.12 -10.84
N ASN A 117 -17.95 9.05 -12.17
CA ASN A 117 -18.75 8.09 -12.94
C ASN A 117 -18.46 6.63 -12.56
N GLN A 118 -17.26 6.35 -12.03
CA GLN A 118 -16.85 4.99 -11.66
C GLN A 118 -17.41 4.55 -10.29
N TRP A 119 -17.58 5.49 -9.36
CA TRP A 119 -17.84 5.18 -7.94
C TRP A 119 -19.09 5.85 -7.37
N GLY A 120 -19.74 6.71 -8.14
CA GLY A 120 -20.76 7.62 -7.62
C GLY A 120 -20.13 8.56 -6.61
N ARG A 121 -20.89 8.88 -5.56
CA ARG A 121 -20.34 9.61 -4.41
C ARG A 121 -19.36 8.72 -3.66
N TYR A 122 -18.20 9.26 -3.32
CA TYR A 122 -17.20 8.55 -2.53
C TYR A 122 -16.57 9.44 -1.47
N THR A 123 -16.12 8.81 -0.38
CA THR A 123 -15.42 9.46 0.73
C THR A 123 -14.11 8.74 0.99
N ILE A 124 -13.03 9.50 1.19
CA ILE A 124 -11.75 8.95 1.64
C ILE A 124 -11.81 8.74 3.14
N VAL A 125 -11.81 7.48 3.57
CA VAL A 125 -12.02 7.10 4.97
C VAL A 125 -10.73 6.72 5.67
N GLU A 126 -9.71 6.31 4.92
CA GLU A 126 -8.42 5.94 5.50
C GLU A 126 -7.26 6.22 4.55
N ILE A 127 -6.12 6.60 5.10
CA ILE A 127 -4.86 6.72 4.36
C ILE A 127 -3.77 6.00 5.17
N ARG A 128 -3.14 5.00 4.56
CA ARG A 128 -2.05 4.22 5.14
C ARG A 128 -0.78 4.51 4.36
N ASN A 129 0.27 4.93 5.06
CA ASN A 129 1.59 5.11 4.47
C ASN A 129 2.49 3.99 4.98
N LEU A 130 2.82 3.04 4.11
CA LEU A 130 3.82 2.03 4.41
C LEU A 130 5.17 2.56 3.97
N LEU A 131 5.90 3.13 4.93
CA LEU A 131 7.32 3.33 4.76
C LEU A 131 7.98 1.95 4.81
N VAL A 132 8.15 1.31 3.65
CA VAL A 132 9.12 0.23 3.51
C VAL A 132 10.51 0.86 3.58
N LEU A 133 10.90 1.23 4.79
CA LEU A 133 12.30 1.38 5.14
C LEU A 133 12.92 0.01 4.86
N ALA A 134 14.01 -0.01 4.09
CA ALA A 134 14.83 -1.18 3.80
C ALA A 134 15.42 -1.90 5.04
N VAL A 135 14.85 -1.66 6.23
CA VAL A 135 15.17 -2.21 7.55
C VAL A 135 14.80 -3.69 7.65
N LEU A 136 13.77 -4.18 6.95
CA LEU A 136 13.41 -5.61 7.00
C LEU A 136 14.38 -6.53 6.24
N LYS A 137 15.25 -5.99 5.36
CA LYS A 137 16.34 -6.79 4.76
C LYS A 137 17.48 -7.10 5.75
N ARG A 138 17.56 -6.44 6.92
CA ARG A 138 18.59 -6.74 7.94
C ARG A 138 18.22 -7.83 8.94
N HIS A 139 16.95 -8.25 9.00
CA HIS A 139 16.51 -9.27 9.97
C HIS A 139 16.39 -10.70 9.42
N ARG A 140 16.67 -10.93 8.13
CA ARG A 140 16.82 -12.30 7.57
C ARG A 140 18.27 -12.79 7.43
N THR A 141 19.27 -11.97 7.76
CA THR A 141 20.69 -12.36 7.69
C THR A 141 21.41 -12.34 9.04
N SER A 142 20.70 -12.09 10.15
CA SER A 142 21.29 -12.05 11.51
C SER A 142 20.93 -13.26 12.40
N ARG A 143 20.34 -14.33 11.83
CA ARG A 143 20.13 -15.62 12.52
C ARG A 143 20.90 -16.81 11.92
N ILE A 144 22.00 -16.51 11.25
CA ILE A 144 23.06 -17.48 10.95
C ILE A 144 24.35 -16.76 11.37
N PHE A 145 25.06 -17.32 12.36
CA PHE A 145 26.16 -16.73 13.15
C PHE A 145 25.76 -15.85 14.35
N ARG A 146 25.20 -16.46 15.39
CA ARG A 146 25.88 -16.76 16.67
C ARG A 146 24.88 -17.34 17.66
#